data_AF-A0A8I5TZH2-F1
#
_entry.id   AF-A0A8I5TZH2-F1
#
_cell.length_a   1.000
_cell.length_b   1.000
_cell.length_c   1.000
_cell.angle_alpha   90.00
_cell.angle_beta   90.00
_cell.angle_gamma   90.00
#
_symmetry.space_group_name_H-M   'P 1'
#
loop_
_entity.id
_entity.type
_entity.pdbx_description
1 polymer ?
#
loop_
_entity_poly.entity_id
_entity_poly.type
_entity_poly.pdbx_seq_one_letter_code
_entity_poly.pdbx_strand_id
1 'polypeptide(L)'
;FSPGSQTSLLLAFALLCLPWLQEAGAVQTVPFSRPLDHAMLQAHCAHQLAIDTYQEFEEAYIPKDQKYSFLHDSQTSSCFSDSIPTPSNMEETQQKSNSELLHISLLLIESWLEPVWFLRNIFTNNLVFDTSDSDDYHLLKDLEKGIQTLIGRLEDGSPQTGQIFKQTYSKFDTKSHNDDALLKNYGLLYCFRKDMDKVETFLRIVQCRSVKGSCGF
;
A
#
# COMPACT_ATOMS: atom_id res chain seq x y z
N PHE A 1 36.06 24.33 49.49
CA PHE A 1 35.47 23.57 48.36
C PHE A 1 35.81 24.32 47.08
N SER A 2 36.81 23.86 46.34
CA SER A 2 37.25 24.51 45.10
C SER A 2 36.43 24.00 43.91
N PRO A 3 35.79 24.88 43.13
CA PRO A 3 34.87 24.49 42.04
C PRO A 3 35.58 23.97 40.77
N GLY A 4 36.92 23.89 40.73
CA GLY A 4 37.69 23.48 39.55
C GLY A 4 37.88 21.98 39.32
N SER A 5 37.56 21.13 40.31
CA SER A 5 37.80 19.67 40.22
C SER A 5 36.72 18.94 39.43
N GLN A 6 35.46 19.34 39.61
CA GLN A 6 34.30 18.68 39.02
C GLN A 6 34.16 18.97 37.51
N THR A 7 34.50 20.19 37.11
CA THR A 7 34.51 20.61 35.70
C THR A 7 35.62 19.92 34.89
N SER A 8 36.78 19.68 35.51
CA SER A 8 37.90 18.97 34.87
C SER A 8 37.60 17.48 34.66
N LEU A 9 36.91 16.84 35.60
CA LEU A 9 36.48 15.44 35.47
C LEU A 9 35.42 15.26 34.38
N LEU A 10 34.47 16.19 34.26
CA LEU A 10 33.44 16.16 33.21
C LEU A 10 34.04 16.36 31.82
N LEU A 11 35.02 17.25 31.67
CA LEU A 11 35.75 17.45 30.42
C LEU A 11 36.56 16.21 30.03
N ALA A 12 37.24 15.57 30.98
CA ALA A 12 37.98 14.33 30.73
C ALA A 12 37.06 13.19 30.28
N PHE A 13 35.89 13.06 30.92
CA PHE A 13 34.89 12.05 30.55
C PHE A 13 34.32 12.32 29.14
N ALA A 14 33.99 13.56 28.82
CA ALA A 14 33.51 13.94 27.48
C ALA A 14 34.55 13.64 26.38
N LEU A 15 35.82 13.94 26.62
CA LEU A 15 36.93 13.66 25.69
C LEU A 15 37.20 12.16 25.51
N LEU A 16 37.00 11.35 26.56
CA LEU A 16 37.11 9.88 26.50
C LEU A 16 35.93 9.22 25.77
N CYS A 17 34.75 9.84 25.79
CA CYS A 17 33.55 9.35 25.09
C CYS A 17 33.44 9.82 23.63
N LEU A 18 34.20 10.84 23.22
CA LEU A 18 34.22 11.38 21.85
C LEU A 18 34.56 10.33 20.77
N PRO A 19 35.57 9.45 20.96
CA PRO A 19 35.87 8.38 20.00
C PRO A 19 34.72 7.37 19.85
N TRP A 20 34.07 7.01 20.97
CA TRP A 20 32.92 6.10 20.99
C TRP A 20 31.67 6.70 20.33
N LEU A 21 31.45 8.01 20.48
CA LEU A 21 30.38 8.72 19.78
C LEU A 21 30.61 8.81 18.27
N GLN A 22 31.87 8.85 17.84
CA GLN A 22 32.23 8.93 16.43
C GLN A 22 32.06 7.58 15.72
N GLU A 23 32.28 6.47 16.43
CA GLU A 23 31.96 5.11 15.97
C GLU A 23 30.45 4.79 16.04
N ALA A 24 29.71 5.41 16.98
CA ALA A 24 28.25 5.31 17.05
C ALA A 24 27.51 6.25 16.07
N GLY A 25 28.21 7.21 15.47
CA GLY A 25 27.67 8.20 14.52
C GLY A 25 27.51 7.69 13.09
N ALA A 26 28.09 6.53 12.76
CA ALA A 26 27.76 5.82 11.54
C ALA A 26 26.41 5.10 11.73
N VAL A 27 25.32 5.88 11.74
CA VAL A 27 23.98 5.32 11.55
C VAL A 27 24.05 4.54 10.24
N GLN A 28 24.08 3.20 10.32
CA GLN A 28 23.95 2.37 9.13
C GLN A 28 22.58 2.68 8.55
N THR A 29 22.56 3.53 7.52
CA THR A 29 21.35 3.83 6.78
C THR A 29 20.90 2.52 6.16
N VAL A 30 19.77 1.99 6.63
CA VAL A 30 19.18 0.78 6.09
C VAL A 30 19.09 0.95 4.56
N PRO A 31 19.65 0.06 3.73
CA PRO A 31 19.64 0.22 2.28
C PRO A 31 18.22 0.42 1.73
N PHE A 32 18.05 1.18 0.64
CA PHE A 32 16.74 1.41 0.00
C PHE A 32 16.05 0.12 -0.44
N SER A 33 16.81 -0.93 -0.77
CA SER A 33 16.29 -2.24 -1.16
C SER A 33 15.44 -2.89 -0.08
N ARG A 34 15.85 -2.84 1.19
CA ARG A 34 15.14 -3.54 2.29
C ARG A 34 13.70 -3.05 2.51
N PRO A 35 13.39 -1.75 2.68
CA PRO A 35 12.02 -1.29 2.77
C PRO A 35 11.26 -1.50 1.46
N LEU A 36 11.94 -1.46 0.30
CA LEU A 36 11.31 -1.71 -0.99
C LEU A 36 10.87 -3.17 -1.14
N ASP A 37 11.71 -4.13 -0.76
CA ASP A 37 11.39 -5.56 -0.79
C ASP A 37 10.21 -5.88 0.16
N HIS A 38 10.16 -5.21 1.31
CA HIS A 38 9.03 -5.37 2.23
C HIS A 38 7.73 -4.79 1.66
N ALA A 39 7.77 -3.57 1.10
CA ALA A 39 6.61 -2.98 0.44
C ALA A 39 6.15 -3.80 -0.78
N MET A 40 7.10 -4.37 -1.54
CA MET A 40 6.80 -5.30 -2.64
C MET A 40 6.05 -6.54 -2.18
N LEU A 41 6.51 -7.17 -1.10
CA LEU A 41 5.83 -8.33 -0.52
C LEU A 41 4.40 -7.97 -0.10
N GLN A 42 4.21 -6.83 0.55
CA GLN A 42 2.89 -6.37 0.98
C GLN A 42 1.98 -6.05 -0.21
N ALA A 43 2.50 -5.40 -1.25
CA ALA A 43 1.73 -5.13 -2.47
C ALA A 43 1.31 -6.43 -3.17
N HIS A 44 2.21 -7.41 -3.24
CA HIS A 44 1.89 -8.74 -3.76
C HIS A 44 0.78 -9.42 -2.95
N CYS A 45 0.90 -9.44 -1.62
CA CYS A 45 -0.14 -9.98 -0.75
C CYS A 45 -1.49 -9.24 -0.89
N ALA A 46 -1.47 -7.91 -1.04
CA ALA A 46 -2.68 -7.10 -1.20
C ALA A 46 -3.38 -7.40 -2.53
N HIS A 47 -2.61 -7.60 -3.61
CA HIS A 47 -3.16 -8.01 -4.89
C HIS A 47 -3.74 -9.44 -4.84
N GLN A 48 -3.05 -10.37 -4.20
CA GLN A 48 -3.56 -11.74 -4.02
C GLN A 48 -4.86 -11.75 -3.21
N LEU A 49 -4.91 -11.00 -2.10
CA LEU A 49 -6.14 -10.80 -1.33
C LEU A 49 -7.29 -10.28 -2.20
N ALA A 50 -7.02 -9.30 -3.07
CA ALA A 50 -8.04 -8.75 -3.96
C ALA A 50 -8.53 -9.75 -5.02
N ILE A 51 -7.63 -10.59 -5.56
CA ILE A 51 -7.98 -11.68 -6.48
C ILE A 51 -8.87 -12.70 -5.77
N ASP A 52 -8.42 -13.19 -4.61
CA ASP A 52 -9.11 -14.26 -3.87
C ASP A 52 -10.49 -13.80 -3.43
N THR A 53 -10.59 -12.59 -2.87
CA THR A 53 -11.87 -12.02 -2.43
C THR A 53 -12.84 -11.81 -3.60
N TYR A 54 -12.35 -11.37 -4.76
CA TYR A 54 -13.17 -11.20 -5.96
C TYR A 54 -13.72 -12.55 -6.45
N GLN A 55 -12.87 -13.58 -6.50
CA GLN A 55 -13.25 -14.92 -6.93
C GLN A 55 -14.25 -15.55 -5.96
N GLU A 56 -13.99 -15.47 -4.65
CA GLU A 56 -14.88 -16.02 -3.63
C GLU A 56 -16.26 -15.35 -3.67
N PHE A 57 -16.32 -14.02 -3.81
CA PHE A 57 -17.58 -13.30 -3.95
C PHE A 57 -18.35 -13.72 -5.20
N GLU A 58 -17.64 -13.87 -6.33
CA GLU A 58 -18.24 -14.33 -7.59
C GLU A 58 -18.84 -15.73 -7.45
N GLU A 59 -18.10 -16.67 -6.83
CA GLU A 59 -18.55 -18.04 -6.64
C GLU A 59 -19.71 -18.17 -5.66
N ALA A 60 -19.72 -17.35 -4.61
CA ALA A 60 -20.74 -17.41 -3.56
C ALA A 60 -22.06 -16.72 -3.95
N TYR A 61 -21.99 -15.61 -4.70
CA TYR A 61 -23.14 -14.71 -4.87
C TYR A 61 -23.59 -14.49 -6.30
N ILE A 62 -22.78 -14.80 -7.32
CA ILE A 62 -23.12 -14.52 -8.72
C ILE A 62 -23.60 -15.81 -9.42
N PRO A 63 -24.88 -15.89 -9.84
CA PRO A 63 -25.39 -17.04 -10.59
C PRO A 63 -24.62 -17.26 -11.89
N LYS A 64 -24.28 -18.51 -12.22
CA LYS A 64 -23.46 -18.87 -13.39
C LYS A 64 -24.07 -18.38 -14.71
N ASP A 65 -25.39 -18.37 -14.81
CA ASP A 65 -26.17 -17.89 -15.96
C ASP A 65 -26.16 -16.36 -16.11
N GLN A 66 -25.91 -15.63 -15.02
CA GLN A 66 -25.89 -14.16 -14.99
C GLN A 66 -24.47 -13.57 -14.94
N LYS A 67 -23.45 -14.42 -14.79
CA LYS A 67 -22.04 -14.03 -14.69
C LYS A 67 -21.58 -13.07 -15.79
N TYR A 68 -21.95 -13.33 -17.05
CA TYR A 68 -21.58 -12.46 -18.17
C TYR A 68 -22.20 -11.06 -18.06
N SER A 69 -23.45 -10.95 -17.61
CA SER A 69 -24.12 -9.67 -17.41
C SER A 69 -23.49 -8.88 -16.26
N PHE A 70 -23.27 -9.52 -15.10
CA PHE A 70 -22.60 -8.88 -13.96
C PHE A 70 -21.17 -8.43 -14.30
N LEU A 71 -20.40 -9.25 -15.03
CA LEU A 71 -19.06 -8.89 -15.50
C LEU A 71 -19.09 -7.68 -16.42
N HIS A 72 -20.02 -7.65 -17.37
CA HIS A 72 -20.16 -6.54 -18.29
C HIS A 72 -20.57 -5.26 -17.53
N ASP A 73 -21.58 -5.33 -16.67
CA ASP A 73 -22.10 -4.17 -15.96
C ASP A 73 -21.11 -3.61 -14.93
N SER A 74 -20.36 -4.48 -14.24
CA SER A 74 -19.26 -4.05 -13.36
C SER A 74 -18.08 -3.46 -14.13
N GLN A 75 -17.72 -4.00 -15.30
CA GLN A 75 -16.68 -3.42 -16.16
C GLN A 75 -17.11 -2.07 -16.76
N THR A 76 -18.41 -1.83 -16.94
CA THR A 76 -18.92 -0.50 -17.33
C THR A 76 -18.94 0.50 -16.18
N SER A 77 -18.83 0.05 -14.93
CA SER A 77 -18.67 0.94 -13.78
C SER A 77 -17.24 1.50 -13.74
N SER A 78 -17.13 2.82 -13.84
CA SER A 78 -15.85 3.51 -13.81
C SER A 78 -15.24 3.42 -12.42
N CYS A 79 -14.00 2.92 -12.33
CA CYS A 79 -13.28 2.89 -11.06
C CYS A 79 -12.81 4.31 -10.76
N PHE A 80 -12.86 4.71 -9.49
CA PHE A 80 -12.39 6.04 -9.10
C PHE A 80 -10.93 6.27 -9.53
N SER A 81 -10.10 5.22 -9.54
CA SER A 81 -8.73 5.23 -10.06
C SER A 81 -8.59 5.76 -11.49
N ASP A 82 -9.66 5.69 -12.30
CA ASP A 82 -9.66 6.16 -13.69
C ASP A 82 -9.68 7.71 -13.77
N SER A 83 -9.98 8.38 -12.66
CA SER A 83 -9.87 9.85 -12.51
C SER A 83 -8.49 10.32 -12.02
N ILE A 84 -7.70 9.42 -11.42
CA ILE A 84 -6.31 9.69 -11.08
C ILE A 84 -5.52 9.59 -12.39
N PRO A 85 -4.56 10.48 -12.68
CA PRO A 85 -3.66 10.37 -13.83
C PRO A 85 -2.67 9.19 -13.61
N THR A 86 -3.22 7.99 -13.48
CA THR A 86 -2.50 6.74 -13.44
C THR A 86 -2.11 6.38 -14.86
N PRO A 87 -0.86 5.98 -15.10
CA PRO A 87 -0.48 5.53 -16.42
C PRO A 87 -1.36 4.36 -16.84
N SER A 88 -1.97 4.49 -18.00
CA SER A 88 -3.00 3.57 -18.52
C SER A 88 -2.40 2.33 -19.19
N ASN A 89 -1.10 2.38 -19.51
CA ASN A 89 -0.37 1.32 -20.20
C ASN A 89 1.10 1.29 -19.76
N MET A 90 1.80 0.23 -20.17
CA MET A 90 3.20 0.00 -19.79
C MET A 90 4.14 1.11 -20.28
N GLU A 91 3.88 1.70 -21.44
CA GLU A 91 4.71 2.76 -22.02
C GLU A 91 4.63 4.06 -21.21
N GLU A 92 3.41 4.48 -20.87
CA GLU A 92 3.17 5.64 -19.99
C GLU A 92 3.74 5.39 -18.59
N THR A 93 3.63 4.16 -18.09
CA THR A 93 4.19 3.77 -16.79
C THR A 93 5.72 3.87 -16.79
N GLN A 94 6.36 3.51 -17.90
CA GLN A 94 7.80 3.60 -18.04
C GLN A 94 8.32 5.05 -18.13
N GLN A 95 7.49 6.01 -18.51
CA GLN A 95 7.87 7.43 -18.57
C GLN A 95 7.79 8.13 -17.20
N LYS A 96 7.02 7.59 -16.25
CA LYS A 96 6.89 8.14 -14.90
C LYS A 96 8.14 7.91 -14.06
N SER A 97 8.52 8.92 -13.26
CA SER A 97 9.61 8.80 -12.29
C SER A 97 9.24 7.85 -11.14
N ASN A 98 10.25 7.34 -10.42
CA ASN A 98 10.00 6.46 -9.27
C ASN A 98 9.19 7.15 -8.17
N SER A 99 9.42 8.45 -7.94
CA SER A 99 8.62 9.22 -6.98
C SER A 99 7.16 9.31 -7.43
N GLU A 100 6.88 9.67 -8.69
CA GLU A 100 5.51 9.74 -9.20
C GLU A 100 4.76 8.40 -9.07
N LEU A 101 5.43 7.29 -9.40
CA LEU A 101 4.84 5.95 -9.27
C LEU A 101 4.48 5.62 -7.81
N LEU A 102 5.35 6.00 -6.86
CA LEU A 102 5.08 5.79 -5.43
C LEU A 102 3.97 6.69 -4.91
N HIS A 103 3.91 7.97 -5.33
CA HIS A 103 2.80 8.87 -4.96
C HIS A 103 1.47 8.38 -5.51
N ILE A 104 1.42 7.94 -6.77
CA ILE A 104 0.21 7.35 -7.34
C ILE A 104 -0.20 6.09 -6.57
N SER A 105 0.78 5.24 -6.23
CA SER A 105 0.53 4.03 -5.43
C SER A 105 -0.03 4.37 -4.04
N LEU A 106 0.52 5.40 -3.39
CA LEU A 106 0.03 5.87 -2.10
C LEU A 106 -1.43 6.34 -2.18
N LEU A 107 -1.78 7.13 -3.20
CA LEU A 107 -3.16 7.59 -3.42
C LEU A 107 -4.14 6.43 -3.59
N LEU A 108 -3.76 5.40 -4.34
CA LEU A 108 -4.57 4.19 -4.51
C LEU A 108 -4.78 3.48 -3.16
N ILE A 109 -3.71 3.23 -2.41
CA ILE A 109 -3.78 2.57 -1.10
C ILE A 109 -4.65 3.36 -0.11
N GLU A 110 -4.43 4.68 -0.01
CA GLU A 110 -5.21 5.55 0.89
C GLU A 110 -6.71 5.54 0.55
N SER A 111 -7.06 5.47 -0.74
CA SER A 111 -8.47 5.41 -1.19
C SER A 111 -9.20 4.12 -0.80
N TRP A 112 -8.45 3.07 -0.44
CA TRP A 112 -8.98 1.75 -0.09
C TRP A 112 -8.98 1.46 1.42
N LEU A 113 -8.28 2.23 2.25
CA LEU A 113 -8.17 1.98 3.69
C LEU A 113 -9.53 1.88 4.40
N GLU A 114 -10.44 2.83 4.14
CA GLU A 114 -11.78 2.80 4.74
C GLU A 114 -12.65 1.67 4.16
N PRO A 115 -12.76 1.46 2.84
CA PRO A 115 -13.52 0.34 2.29
C PRO A 115 -13.03 -1.03 2.75
N VAL A 116 -11.72 -1.28 2.79
CA VAL A 116 -11.16 -2.60 3.14
C VAL A 116 -11.53 -2.99 4.58
N TRP A 117 -11.71 -2.00 5.46
CA TRP A 117 -12.22 -2.24 6.81
C TRP A 117 -13.59 -2.93 6.83
N PHE A 118 -14.42 -2.70 5.81
CA PHE A 118 -15.75 -3.31 5.67
C PHE A 118 -15.77 -4.54 4.76
N LEU A 119 -14.63 -4.95 4.19
CA LEU A 119 -14.54 -6.00 3.18
C LEU A 119 -15.17 -7.31 3.66
N ARG A 120 -14.82 -7.77 4.86
CA ARG A 120 -15.34 -9.04 5.39
C ARG A 120 -16.84 -9.03 5.66
N ASN A 121 -17.41 -7.86 5.93
CA ASN A 121 -18.83 -7.72 6.24
C ASN A 121 -19.75 -7.96 5.04
N ILE A 122 -19.21 -8.15 3.84
CA ILE A 122 -20.00 -8.53 2.65
C ILE A 122 -20.27 -10.03 2.58
N PHE A 123 -19.52 -10.85 3.32
CA PHE A 123 -19.69 -12.30 3.36
C PHE A 123 -20.63 -12.68 4.51
N THR A 124 -21.64 -13.48 4.21
CA THR A 124 -22.69 -13.88 5.16
C THR A 124 -22.28 -15.01 6.10
N ASN A 125 -21.21 -15.75 5.76
CA ASN A 125 -20.71 -16.88 6.53
C ASN A 125 -19.25 -16.63 6.95
N ASN A 126 -19.05 -15.88 8.03
CA ASN A 126 -17.74 -15.59 8.64
C ASN A 126 -16.94 -16.83 9.12
N LEU A 127 -17.43 -18.05 8.90
CA LEU A 127 -16.81 -19.30 9.34
C LEU A 127 -15.62 -19.75 8.47
N VAL A 128 -15.46 -19.22 7.26
CA VAL A 128 -14.31 -19.53 6.39
C VAL A 128 -13.12 -18.60 6.64
N PHE A 129 -13.35 -17.42 7.25
CA PHE A 129 -12.33 -16.43 7.59
C PHE A 129 -12.00 -16.51 9.10
N ASP A 130 -11.25 -17.54 9.49
CA ASP A 130 -10.92 -17.84 10.89
C ASP A 130 -9.84 -16.87 11.46
N THR A 131 -10.26 -16.03 12.42
CA THR A 131 -9.48 -15.40 13.52
C THR A 131 -8.32 -14.44 13.22
N SER A 132 -8.62 -13.23 12.75
CA SER A 132 -8.01 -11.97 13.23
C SER A 132 -8.72 -10.82 12.53
N ASP A 133 -9.43 -9.99 13.29
CA ASP A 133 -10.30 -8.90 12.81
C ASP A 133 -9.54 -7.74 12.13
N SER A 134 -8.24 -7.91 11.84
CA SER A 134 -7.36 -6.79 11.47
C SER A 134 -6.33 -7.10 10.38
N ASP A 135 -6.22 -8.30 9.82
CA ASP A 135 -5.06 -8.62 8.97
C ASP A 135 -5.08 -7.85 7.63
N ASP A 136 -6.25 -7.68 7.00
CA ASP A 136 -6.38 -7.05 5.68
C ASP A 136 -6.18 -5.53 5.74
N TYR A 137 -6.79 -4.87 6.74
CA TYR A 137 -6.58 -3.44 6.97
C TYR A 137 -5.12 -3.17 7.38
N HIS A 138 -4.54 -4.00 8.24
CA HIS A 138 -3.15 -3.84 8.65
C HIS A 138 -2.19 -4.05 7.48
N LEU A 139 -2.49 -4.99 6.58
CA LEU A 139 -1.72 -5.18 5.35
C LEU A 139 -1.66 -3.90 4.51
N LEU A 140 -2.81 -3.28 4.21
CA LEU A 140 -2.85 -2.02 3.46
C LEU A 140 -2.21 -0.87 4.24
N LYS A 141 -2.42 -0.81 5.56
CA LYS A 141 -1.86 0.24 6.42
C LYS A 141 -0.34 0.16 6.55
N ASP A 142 0.21 -1.04 6.56
CA ASP A 142 1.66 -1.22 6.57
C ASP A 142 2.27 -0.97 5.19
N LEU A 143 1.56 -1.31 4.11
CA LEU A 143 1.95 -0.92 2.75
C LEU A 143 1.97 0.60 2.57
N GLU A 144 0.96 1.33 3.07
CA GLU A 144 0.92 2.80 3.10
C GLU A 144 2.19 3.38 3.76
N LYS A 145 2.53 2.89 4.98
CA LYS A 145 3.74 3.32 5.70
C LYS A 145 5.02 2.98 4.94
N GLY A 146 5.06 1.81 4.30
CA GLY A 146 6.17 1.37 3.47
C GLY A 146 6.40 2.31 2.29
N ILE A 147 5.34 2.66 1.57
CA ILE A 147 5.39 3.60 0.44
C ILE A 147 5.78 5.01 0.92
N GLN A 148 5.20 5.52 2.01
CA GLN A 148 5.59 6.82 2.60
C GLN A 148 7.08 6.86 2.96
N THR A 149 7.61 5.76 3.50
CA THR A 149 9.04 5.63 3.82
C THR A 149 9.91 5.68 2.55
N LEU A 150 9.48 5.03 1.46
CA LEU A 150 10.19 5.06 0.19
C LEU A 150 10.19 6.46 -0.45
N ILE A 151 9.04 7.14 -0.44
CA ILE A 151 8.91 8.53 -0.92
C ILE A 151 9.86 9.45 -0.14
N GLY A 152 9.81 9.40 1.20
CA GLY A 152 10.67 10.24 2.05
C GLY A 152 12.16 10.02 1.81
N ARG A 153 12.58 8.81 1.39
CA ARG A 153 13.97 8.52 1.02
C ARG A 153 14.36 9.00 -0.37
N LEU A 154 13.42 9.13 -1.30
CA LEU A 154 13.68 9.66 -2.65
C LEU A 154 13.63 11.18 -2.71
N GLU A 155 12.86 11.83 -1.84
CA GLU A 155 12.63 13.29 -1.83
C GLU A 155 13.44 14.04 -0.76
N ASP A 156 14.61 13.51 -0.36
CA ASP A 156 15.53 14.09 0.63
C ASP A 156 14.86 14.43 1.99
N GLY A 157 13.81 13.70 2.37
CA GLY A 157 13.10 13.90 3.63
C GLY A 157 12.33 15.22 3.72
N SER A 158 12.16 15.96 2.62
CA SER A 158 11.25 17.10 2.57
C SER A 158 9.83 16.58 2.76
N PRO A 159 9.11 16.96 3.83
CA PRO A 159 7.71 16.62 3.94
C PRO A 159 6.98 17.46 2.89
N GLN A 160 6.74 16.89 1.72
CA GLN A 160 5.61 17.36 0.94
C GLN A 160 4.40 17.08 1.81
N THR A 161 3.71 18.14 2.21
CA THR A 161 2.32 18.08 2.65
C THR A 161 1.57 17.43 1.51
N GLY A 162 1.53 16.09 1.52
CA GLY A 162 0.79 15.29 0.57
C GLY A 162 -0.60 15.88 0.53
N GLN A 163 -1.09 16.13 -0.67
CA GLN A 163 -2.44 16.58 -0.87
C GLN A 163 -3.33 15.61 -0.11
N ILE A 164 -3.89 16.03 1.04
CA ILE A 164 -4.72 15.16 1.88
C ILE A 164 -5.83 14.66 0.98
N PHE A 165 -5.72 13.39 0.60
CA PHE A 165 -6.59 12.83 -0.38
C PHE A 165 -7.91 12.55 0.34
N LYS A 166 -8.86 13.45 0.15
CA LYS A 166 -10.17 13.37 0.81
C LYS A 166 -11.15 12.43 0.10
N GLN A 167 -10.73 11.77 -0.97
CA GLN A 167 -11.61 10.95 -1.78
C GLN A 167 -11.28 9.47 -1.58
N THR A 168 -12.22 8.75 -0.98
CA THR A 168 -12.15 7.33 -0.69
C THR A 168 -13.23 6.62 -1.49
N TYR A 169 -13.04 5.33 -1.78
CA TYR A 169 -14.12 4.53 -2.36
C TYR A 169 -15.31 4.44 -1.39
N SER A 170 -16.50 4.19 -1.93
CA SER A 170 -17.68 3.96 -1.08
C SER A 170 -17.50 2.68 -0.26
N LYS A 171 -18.04 2.67 0.95
CA LYS A 171 -18.13 1.46 1.78
C LYS A 171 -18.91 0.37 1.05
N PHE A 172 -18.47 -0.87 1.26
CA PHE A 172 -19.23 -2.04 0.86
C PHE A 172 -20.61 -2.05 1.51
N ASP A 173 -21.60 -2.57 0.78
CA ASP A 173 -22.96 -2.75 1.28
C ASP A 173 -23.09 -4.11 1.95
N THR A 174 -23.47 -4.14 3.23
CA THR A 174 -23.61 -5.37 4.00
C THR A 174 -24.95 -6.08 3.76
N LYS A 175 -25.87 -5.46 3.00
CA LYS A 175 -27.17 -6.06 2.64
C LYS A 175 -27.03 -6.93 1.39
N SER A 176 -26.36 -8.07 1.54
CA SER A 176 -26.02 -9.04 0.49
C SER A 176 -27.21 -9.75 -0.21
N HIS A 177 -28.46 -9.32 0.04
CA HIS A 177 -29.68 -9.94 -0.49
C HIS A 177 -30.43 -9.09 -1.53
N ASN A 178 -29.92 -7.93 -1.93
CA ASN A 178 -30.47 -7.12 -3.02
C ASN A 178 -29.52 -7.10 -4.22
N ASP A 179 -30.05 -7.24 -5.44
CA ASP A 179 -29.27 -7.26 -6.68
C ASP A 179 -28.44 -5.97 -6.85
N ASP A 180 -28.95 -4.81 -6.42
CA ASP A 180 -28.19 -3.54 -6.46
C ASP A 180 -26.97 -3.56 -5.53
N ALA A 181 -27.11 -4.16 -4.35
CA ALA A 181 -26.02 -4.27 -3.38
C ALA A 181 -24.96 -5.26 -3.87
N LEU A 182 -25.39 -6.37 -4.50
CA LEU A 182 -24.51 -7.33 -5.15
C LEU A 182 -23.74 -6.67 -6.29
N LEU A 183 -24.42 -5.95 -7.19
CA LEU A 183 -23.77 -5.27 -8.32
C LEU A 183 -22.78 -4.21 -7.85
N LYS A 184 -23.16 -3.41 -6.85
CA LYS A 184 -22.27 -2.41 -6.23
C LYS A 184 -21.02 -3.05 -5.62
N ASN A 185 -21.18 -4.08 -4.80
CA ASN A 185 -20.06 -4.76 -4.16
C ASN A 185 -19.16 -5.45 -5.19
N TYR A 186 -19.75 -6.07 -6.21
CA TYR A 186 -19.00 -6.71 -7.29
C TYR A 186 -18.17 -5.69 -8.10
N GLY A 187 -18.73 -4.52 -8.41
CA GLY A 187 -18.00 -3.40 -9.02
C GLY A 187 -16.86 -2.88 -8.14
N LEU A 188 -17.09 -2.73 -6.83
CA LEU A 188 -16.03 -2.34 -5.89
C LEU A 188 -14.91 -3.37 -5.81
N LEU A 189 -15.22 -4.66 -5.72
CA LEU A 189 -14.21 -5.72 -5.71
C LEU A 189 -13.41 -5.77 -7.02
N TYR A 190 -14.07 -5.54 -8.16
CA TYR A 190 -13.40 -5.39 -9.45
C TYR A 190 -12.38 -4.24 -9.42
N CYS A 191 -12.79 -3.07 -8.92
CA CYS A 191 -11.90 -1.92 -8.78
C CYS A 191 -10.78 -2.17 -7.79
N PHE A 192 -11.04 -2.83 -6.66
CA PHE A 192 -10.01 -3.16 -5.67
C PHE A 192 -8.92 -4.04 -6.30
N ARG A 193 -9.31 -5.09 -7.02
CA ARG A 193 -8.38 -5.96 -7.75
C ARG A 193 -7.55 -5.18 -8.78
N LYS A 194 -8.21 -4.35 -9.60
CA LYS A 194 -7.55 -3.52 -10.61
C LYS A 194 -6.55 -2.54 -10.00
N ASP A 195 -6.89 -1.94 -8.86
CA ASP A 195 -6.04 -0.95 -8.20
C ASP A 195 -4.85 -1.60 -7.51
N MET A 196 -5.02 -2.77 -6.88
CA MET A 196 -3.91 -3.50 -6.27
C MET A 196 -2.93 -4.05 -7.32
N ASP A 197 -3.42 -4.49 -8.49
CA ASP A 197 -2.58 -4.86 -9.64
C ASP A 197 -1.68 -3.69 -10.11
N LYS A 198 -2.27 -2.48 -10.20
CA LYS A 198 -1.51 -1.26 -10.50
C LYS A 198 -0.44 -0.98 -9.46
N VAL A 199 -0.78 -1.02 -8.17
CA VAL A 199 0.18 -0.79 -7.07
C VAL A 199 1.33 -1.80 -7.13
N GLU A 200 1.05 -3.09 -7.26
CA GLU A 200 2.09 -4.11 -7.37
C GLU A 200 2.98 -3.86 -8.59
N THR A 201 2.39 -3.54 -9.74
CA THR A 201 3.12 -3.24 -10.98
C THR A 201 4.02 -2.02 -10.82
N PHE A 202 3.52 -0.94 -10.23
CA PHE A 202 4.28 0.30 -10.04
C PHE A 202 5.46 0.09 -9.09
N LEU A 203 5.25 -0.55 -7.93
CA LEU A 203 6.34 -0.84 -7.02
C LEU A 203 7.35 -1.81 -7.66
N ARG A 204 6.90 -2.78 -8.47
CA ARG A 204 7.80 -3.69 -9.20
C ARG A 204 8.72 -2.92 -10.15
N ILE A 205 8.19 -1.95 -10.88
CA ILE A 205 8.98 -1.07 -11.76
C ILE A 205 10.00 -0.26 -10.94
N VAL A 206 9.60 0.30 -9.80
CA VAL A 206 10.51 1.01 -8.88
C VAL A 206 11.62 0.08 -8.38
N GLN A 207 11.30 -1.18 -8.07
CA GLN A 207 12.27 -2.21 -7.67
C GLN A 207 13.25 -2.56 -8.78
N CYS A 208 12.77 -2.76 -10.01
CA CYS A 208 13.61 -3.03 -11.18
C CYS A 208 14.61 -1.89 -11.45
N ARG A 209 14.17 -0.64 -11.25
CA ARG A 209 15.00 0.56 -11.50
C ARG A 209 15.99 0.85 -10.38
N SER A 210 15.62 0.56 -9.14
CA SER A 210 16.39 0.96 -7.95
C SER A 210 17.35 -0.12 -7.44
N VAL A 211 17.12 -1.39 -7.75
CA VAL A 211 17.89 -2.53 -7.23
C VAL A 211 18.51 -3.31 -8.38
N LYS A 212 19.84 -3.44 -8.39
CA LYS A 212 20.55 -4.17 -9.45
C LYS A 212 20.24 -5.67 -9.37
N GLY A 213 19.78 -6.25 -10.47
CA GLY A 213 19.49 -7.69 -10.57
C GLY A 213 18.16 -8.13 -9.93
N SER A 214 17.31 -7.19 -9.50
CA SER A 214 15.98 -7.49 -8.96
C SER A 214 14.99 -7.96 -10.03
N CYS A 215 15.19 -7.54 -11.27
CA CYS A 215 14.38 -7.95 -12.41
C CYS A 215 15.30 -8.52 -13.48
N GLY A 216 14.99 -9.74 -13.94
CA GLY A 216 15.79 -10.45 -14.93
C GLY A 216 15.83 -9.71 -16.27
N PHE A 217 16.91 -8.97 -16.48
CA PHE A 217 17.39 -8.50 -17.78
C PHE A 217 18.90 -8.78 -17.86
#